data_AF-A0A536X6L3-F1
#
_entry.id   AF-A0A536X6L3-F1
#
_cell.length_a   1.000
_cell.length_b   1.000
_cell.length_c   1.000
_cell.angle_alpha   90.00
_cell.angle_beta   90.00
_cell.angle_gamma   90.00
#
_symmetry.space_group_name_H-M   'P 1'
#
loop_
_entity.id
_entity.type
_entity.pdbx_description
1 polymer ?
#
loop_
_entity_poly.entity_id
_entity_poly.type
_entity_poly.pdbx_seq_one_letter_code
_entity_poly.pdbx_strand_id
1 'polypeptide(L)'
;IEGELDDISGAGQTHAAHELCTGVPRERQFRYDVEGAGHYGIFSGRRWRENVYPAVRDFIASHQEPAASKRSARKVNGTRVKTRS
;
A
#
# COMPACT_ATOMS: atom_id res chain seq x y z
N ILE A 1 -3.87 -7.37 -7.29
CA ILE A 1 -5.21 -7.03 -7.84
C ILE A 1 -5.15 -7.42 -9.30
N GLU A 2 -6.06 -8.26 -9.77
CA GLU A 2 -6.07 -8.78 -11.14
C GLU A 2 -7.48 -8.68 -11.72
N GLY A 3 -7.60 -8.47 -13.04
CA GLY A 3 -8.89 -8.48 -13.72
C GLY A 3 -9.21 -9.87 -14.28
N GLU A 4 -10.41 -10.39 -14.02
CA GLU A 4 -10.81 -11.73 -14.49
C GLU A 4 -10.79 -11.86 -16.03
N LEU A 5 -11.08 -10.77 -16.74
CA LEU A 5 -11.16 -10.72 -18.21
C LEU A 5 -9.97 -9.96 -18.81
N ASP A 6 -8.84 -9.90 -18.11
CA ASP A 6 -7.61 -9.27 -18.61
C ASP A 6 -6.93 -10.16 -19.67
N ASP A 7 -6.85 -9.65 -20.90
CA ASP A 7 -6.27 -10.29 -22.07
C ASP A 7 -4.78 -9.94 -22.29
N ILE A 8 -4.21 -9.01 -21.50
CA ILE A 8 -2.82 -8.58 -21.57
C ILE A 8 -1.99 -9.32 -20.53
N SER A 9 -2.41 -9.27 -19.27
CA SER A 9 -1.82 -10.05 -18.18
C SER A 9 -2.80 -11.14 -17.77
N GLY A 10 -2.63 -12.33 -18.37
CA GLY A 10 -3.50 -13.47 -18.12
C GLY A 10 -3.54 -13.89 -16.65
N ALA A 11 -4.56 -14.69 -16.30
CA ALA A 11 -4.84 -15.05 -14.93
C ALA A 11 -3.62 -15.63 -14.17
N GLY A 12 -3.35 -15.12 -12.97
CA GLY A 12 -2.26 -15.54 -12.10
C GLY A 12 -0.92 -14.86 -12.33
N GLN A 13 -0.72 -14.13 -13.45
CA GLN A 13 0.55 -13.44 -13.70
C GLN A 13 0.83 -12.36 -12.65
N THR A 14 -0.20 -11.62 -12.23
CA THR A 14 -0.03 -10.59 -11.19
C THR A 14 0.31 -11.23 -9.85
N HIS A 15 -0.27 -12.41 -9.57
CA HIS A 15 -0.05 -13.13 -8.32
C HIS A 15 1.29 -13.84 -8.23
N ALA A 16 1.91 -14.19 -9.35
CA ALA A 16 3.25 -14.79 -9.39
C ALA A 16 4.31 -13.86 -8.79
N ALA A 17 4.11 -12.54 -8.84
CA ALA A 17 5.01 -11.57 -8.21
C ALA A 17 5.17 -11.80 -6.69
N HIS A 18 4.16 -12.36 -6.02
CA HIS A 18 4.26 -12.70 -4.59
C HIS A 18 5.32 -13.78 -4.32
N GLU A 19 5.55 -14.70 -5.26
CA GLU A 19 6.55 -15.76 -5.11
C GLU A 19 7.97 -15.22 -5.32
N LEU A 20 8.11 -14.16 -6.13
CA LEU A 20 9.38 -13.46 -6.35
C LEU A 20 9.76 -12.54 -5.16
N CYS A 21 8.76 -12.00 -4.46
CA CYS A 21 8.95 -11.06 -3.34
C CYS A 21 9.20 -11.79 -1.99
N THR A 22 10.30 -12.53 -1.87
CA THR A 22 10.64 -13.34 -0.68
C THR A 22 10.79 -12.54 0.61
N GLY A 23 11.01 -11.22 0.53
CA GLY A 23 11.08 -10.32 1.69
C GLY A 23 9.72 -9.94 2.29
N VAL A 24 8.60 -10.34 1.68
CA VAL A 24 7.25 -10.04 2.16
C VAL A 24 6.63 -11.32 2.74
N PRO A 25 6.38 -11.40 4.07
CA PRO A 25 5.71 -12.54 4.68
C PRO A 25 4.36 -12.83 4.02
N ARG A 26 3.97 -14.10 3.93
CA ARG A 26 2.76 -14.53 3.22
C ARG A 26 1.49 -13.92 3.82
N GLU A 27 1.49 -13.65 5.12
CA GLU A 27 0.39 -13.03 5.86
C GLU A 27 0.18 -11.57 5.47
N ARG A 28 1.18 -10.95 4.82
CA ARG A 28 1.14 -9.56 4.32
C ARG A 28 0.94 -9.50 2.82
N GLN A 29 0.69 -10.64 2.17
CA GLN A 29 0.42 -10.75 0.74
C GLN A 29 -1.09 -10.87 0.53
N PHE A 30 -1.68 -9.88 -0.13
CA PHE A 30 -3.13 -9.82 -0.36
C PHE A 30 -3.43 -9.99 -1.84
N ARG A 31 -4.37 -10.88 -2.16
CA ARG A 31 -4.83 -11.14 -3.52
C ARG A 31 -6.27 -10.67 -3.65
N TYR A 32 -6.60 -10.07 -4.80
CA TYR A 32 -7.95 -9.62 -5.08
C TYR A 32 -8.20 -9.69 -6.59
N ASP A 33 -9.17 -10.51 -6.98
CA ASP A 33 -9.56 -10.72 -8.37
C ASP A 33 -10.88 -9.99 -8.63
N VAL A 34 -10.90 -9.17 -9.67
CA VAL A 34 -12.00 -8.25 -9.95
C VAL A 34 -12.87 -8.84 -11.04
N GLU A 35 -14.01 -9.40 -10.63
CA GLU A 35 -14.96 -10.07 -11.53
C GLU A 35 -15.39 -9.17 -12.69
N GLY A 36 -15.30 -9.72 -13.90
CA GLY A 36 -15.62 -9.06 -15.15
C GLY A 36 -14.74 -7.86 -15.52
N ALA A 37 -13.70 -7.52 -14.76
CA ALA A 37 -12.76 -6.46 -15.16
C ALA A 37 -11.79 -6.98 -16.21
N GLY A 38 -11.71 -6.29 -17.35
CA GLY A 38 -10.55 -6.40 -18.24
C GLY A 38 -9.41 -5.50 -17.78
N HIS A 39 -8.35 -5.43 -18.59
CA HIS A 39 -7.08 -4.77 -18.25
C HIS A 39 -7.22 -3.35 -17.68
N TYR A 40 -7.99 -2.47 -18.34
CA TYR A 40 -8.19 -1.10 -17.86
C TYR A 40 -9.32 -0.96 -16.83
N GLY A 41 -10.14 -2.00 -16.66
CA GLY A 41 -11.28 -2.02 -15.73
C GLY A 41 -10.85 -2.05 -14.26
N ILE A 42 -9.62 -2.49 -13.98
CA ILE A 42 -9.02 -2.44 -12.64
C ILE A 42 -8.40 -1.08 -12.30
N PHE A 43 -8.41 -0.11 -13.21
CA PHE A 43 -7.89 1.25 -12.99
C PHE A 43 -8.91 2.36 -13.26
N SER A 44 -10.05 2.03 -13.87
CA SER A 44 -11.05 3.02 -14.28
C SER A 44 -12.49 2.48 -14.27
N GLY A 45 -13.46 3.38 -14.45
CA GLY A 45 -14.87 3.01 -14.62
C GLY A 45 -15.56 2.56 -13.33
N ARG A 46 -16.65 1.79 -13.49
CA ARG A 46 -17.50 1.34 -12.37
C ARG A 46 -16.75 0.41 -11.43
N ARG A 47 -16.10 -0.63 -11.98
CA ARG A 47 -15.37 -1.65 -11.22
C ARG A 47 -14.24 -1.03 -10.38
N TRP A 48 -13.52 -0.04 -10.91
CA TRP A 48 -12.58 0.73 -10.10
C TRP A 48 -13.26 1.40 -8.89
N ARG A 49 -14.29 2.21 -9.12
CA ARG A 49 -14.91 3.02 -8.07
C ARG A 49 -15.59 2.18 -6.99
N GLU A 50 -16.22 1.07 -7.39
CA GLU A 50 -17.04 0.26 -6.50
C GLU A 50 -16.26 -0.89 -5.84
N ASN A 51 -15.22 -1.42 -6.50
CA ASN A 51 -14.52 -2.62 -6.05
C ASN A 51 -13.04 -2.35 -5.72
N VAL A 52 -12.26 -1.87 -6.69
CA VAL A 52 -10.80 -1.79 -6.56
C VAL A 52 -10.35 -0.67 -5.63
N TYR A 53 -10.89 0.54 -5.82
CA TYR A 53 -10.49 1.70 -5.05
C TYR A 53 -10.74 1.51 -3.53
N PRO A 54 -11.92 1.02 -3.08
CA PRO A 54 -12.12 0.70 -1.67
C PRO A 54 -11.09 -0.30 -1.13
N ALA A 55 -10.82 -1.39 -1.86
CA ALA A 55 -9.83 -2.39 -1.45
C ALA A 55 -8.42 -1.80 -1.30
N VAL A 56 -7.99 -0.96 -2.25
CA VAL A 56 -6.69 -0.27 -2.18
C VAL A 56 -6.64 0.72 -1.03
N ARG A 57 -7.69 1.53 -0.85
CA ARG A 57 -7.82 2.49 0.24
C ARG A 57 -7.70 1.80 1.60
N ASP A 58 -8.41 0.70 1.79
CA ASP A 58 -8.46 -0.03 3.05
C ASP A 58 -7.14 -0.78 3.31
N PHE A 59 -6.51 -1.30 2.26
CA PHE A 59 -5.15 -1.84 2.34
C PHE A 59 -4.15 -0.77 2.81
N ILE A 60 -4.16 0.42 2.21
CA ILE A 60 -3.28 1.51 2.64
C ILE A 60 -3.58 1.91 4.09
N ALA A 61 -4.85 2.08 4.45
CA ALA A 61 -5.24 2.48 5.79
C ALA A 61 -4.80 1.48 6.87
N SER A 62 -4.88 0.17 6.59
CA SER A 62 -4.44 -0.89 7.51
C SER A 62 -2.92 -1.02 7.64
N HIS A 63 -2.14 -0.43 6.73
CA HIS A 63 -0.68 -0.49 6.72
C HIS A 63 0.01 0.85 7.01
N GLN A 64 -0.77 1.90 7.26
CA GLN A 64 -0.22 3.12 7.84
C GLN A 64 -0.03 2.88 9.34
N GLU A 65 1.21 2.99 9.80
CA GLU A 65 1.47 3.22 11.22
C GLU A 65 0.62 4.42 11.67
N PRO A 66 -0.11 4.33 12.80
CA PRO A 66 -0.76 5.50 13.36
C PRO A 66 0.31 6.58 13.46
N ALA A 67 -0.03 7.81 13.03
CA ALA A 67 0.89 8.95 13.08
C ALA A 67 1.21 9.33 14.54
N ALA A 68 1.92 8.46 15.27
CA ALA A 68 2.45 8.70 16.58
C ALA A 68 3.74 9.52 16.43
N SER A 69 3.61 10.82 16.64
CA SER A 69 4.61 11.62 17.38
C SER A 69 6.06 11.65 16.85
N LYS A 70 6.31 11.63 15.54
CA LYS A 70 7.67 11.97 15.03
C LYS A 70 8.03 13.47 15.14
N ARG A 71 7.19 14.29 15.77
CA ARG A 71 7.37 15.76 15.88
C ARG A 71 7.90 16.24 17.24
N SER A 72 8.09 15.37 18.24
CA SER A 72 8.53 15.79 19.60
C SER A 72 10.02 15.62 19.89
N ALA A 73 10.83 15.01 19.02
CA ALA A 73 12.23 14.73 19.34
C ALA A 73 13.23 15.87 19.01
N ARG A 74 12.78 17.02 18.49
CA ARG A 74 13.66 18.20 18.29
C ARG A 74 13.51 19.21 19.43
N LYS A 75 13.76 18.78 20.66
CA LYS A 75 14.19 19.67 21.76
C LYS A 75 15.59 19.23 22.18
N VAL A 76 16.59 19.66 21.41
CA VAL A 76 18.00 19.55 21.83
C VAL A 76 18.34 20.80 22.61
N ASN A 77 18.77 20.57 23.84
CA ASN A 77 19.10 21.53 24.88
C ASN A 77 20.12 22.58 24.41
N GLY A 78 19.71 23.86 24.42
CA GLY A 78 20.64 24.98 24.35
C GLY A 78 21.40 25.12 25.68
N THR A 79 22.65 24.67 25.69
CA THR A 79 23.60 24.83 26.79
C THR A 79 23.74 26.31 27.17
N ARG A 80 23.37 26.67 28.40
CA ARG A 80 23.61 28.00 28.99
C ARG A 80 25.12 28.14 29.27
N VAL A 81 25.83 28.88 28.42
CA VAL A 81 27.23 29.27 28.68
C VAL A 81 27.25 30.32 29.79
N LYS A 82 27.85 29.97 30.93
CA LYS A 82 28.27 30.92 31.98
C LYS A 82 29.50 31.66 31.48
N THR A 83 29.39 32.97 31.26
CA THR A 83 30.56 33.85 31.14
C THR A 83 31.10 34.14 32.54
N ARG A 84 32.38 33.85 32.75
CA ARG A 84 33.20 34.38 33.84
C ARG A 84 34.25 35.30 33.20
N SER A 85 34.23 36.56 33.59
CA SER A 85 35.37 37.43 33.96
C SER A 85 34.91 38.88 33.96
#